data_AF-A0A927Y4C4-F1
#
_entry.id   AF-A0A927Y4C4-F1
#
_cell.length_a   1.000
_cell.length_b   1.000
_cell.length_c   1.000
_cell.angle_alpha   90.00
_cell.angle_beta   90.00
_cell.angle_gamma   90.00
#
_symmetry.space_group_name_H-M   'P 1'
#
loop_
_entity.id
_entity.type
_entity.pdbx_description
1 polymer ?
#
loop_
_entity_poly.entity_id
_entity_poly.type
_entity_poly.pdbx_seq_one_letter_code
_entity_poly.pdbx_strand_id
1 'polypeptide(L)'
;MFKALGIIESFGTGIGEAKRSMRENGSPDLFYKTFDINDNVTSVVIPVNEEYYEIKNGSKPKKKAWIETETKDFKQKILDSGYTNKIKQNVLKLYEEIGTEVFGNSRVVEILGCSEVTATSYLKRMGNELKIIIPVEGMGKGKYRFVSKRG
;
A
#
# COMPACT_ATOMS: atom_id res chain seq x y z
N MET A 1 -10.99 34.77 21.70
CA MET A 1 -10.30 35.95 22.26
C MET A 1 -9.75 36.85 21.16
N PHE A 2 -8.71 36.47 20.39
CA PHE A 2 -8.10 37.36 19.37
C PHE A 2 -9.02 37.78 18.21
N LYS A 3 -9.88 36.88 17.70
CA LYS A 3 -10.87 37.23 16.66
C LYS A 3 -11.91 38.25 17.16
N ALA A 4 -12.31 38.16 18.44
CA ALA A 4 -13.26 39.09 19.05
C ALA A 4 -12.65 40.48 19.28
N LEU A 5 -11.32 40.58 19.33
CA LEU A 5 -10.56 41.82 19.43
C LEU A 5 -10.24 42.43 18.04
N GLY A 6 -10.69 41.81 16.94
CA GLY A 6 -10.39 42.28 15.58
C GLY A 6 -8.93 42.16 15.16
N ILE A 7 -8.11 41.44 15.93
CA ILE A 7 -6.65 41.32 15.71
C ILE A 7 -6.33 40.34 14.56
N ILE A 8 -7.24 39.42 14.28
CA ILE A 8 -7.10 38.42 13.21
C ILE A 8 -8.41 38.29 12.43
N GLU A 9 -8.31 38.21 11.11
CA GLU A 9 -9.47 38.11 10.21
C GLU A 9 -10.04 36.68 10.16
N SER A 10 -9.16 35.68 10.23
CA SER A 10 -9.54 34.27 10.18
C SER A 10 -8.51 33.36 10.87
N PHE A 11 -8.91 32.12 11.16
CA PHE A 11 -8.00 31.06 11.58
C PHE A 11 -7.65 30.23 10.35
N GLY A 12 -6.40 30.29 9.89
CA GLY A 12 -5.92 29.46 8.80
C GLY A 12 -5.73 28.01 9.25
N THR A 13 -6.40 27.05 8.59
CA THR A 13 -6.22 25.61 8.82
C THR A 13 -5.11 25.00 7.97
N GLY A 14 -4.63 25.72 6.95
CA GLY A 14 -3.82 25.16 5.87
C GLY A 14 -2.55 24.43 6.32
N ILE A 15 -1.82 24.94 7.31
CA ILE A 15 -0.59 24.27 7.81
C ILE A 15 -0.94 22.97 8.55
N GLY A 16 -2.04 22.97 9.30
CA GLY A 16 -2.52 21.79 10.01
C GLY A 16 -3.00 20.69 9.05
N GLU A 17 -3.72 21.09 7.99
CA GLU A 17 -4.15 20.19 6.93
C GLU A 17 -2.96 19.63 6.15
N ALA A 18 -2.01 20.48 5.76
CA ALA A 18 -0.78 20.05 5.09
C ALA A 18 -0.01 19.01 5.92
N LYS A 19 0.17 19.26 7.22
CA LYS A 19 0.84 18.31 8.13
C LYS A 19 0.12 16.95 8.19
N ARG A 20 -1.22 16.95 8.19
CA ARG A 20 -2.01 15.72 8.20
C ARG A 20 -1.83 14.94 6.91
N SER A 21 -1.98 15.60 5.75
CA SER A 21 -1.84 14.96 4.45
C SER A 21 -0.44 14.40 4.21
N MET A 22 0.61 15.09 4.67
CA MET A 22 1.99 14.60 4.58
C MET A 22 2.22 13.33 5.42
N ARG A 23 1.58 13.22 6.58
CA ARG A 23 1.65 12.01 7.40
C ARG A 23 0.90 10.84 6.78
N GLU A 24 -0.30 11.10 6.25
CA GLU A 24 -1.13 10.08 5.61
C GLU A 24 -0.48 9.50 4.35
N ASN A 25 0.26 10.31 3.58
CA ASN A 25 0.94 9.86 2.37
C ASN A 25 2.39 9.38 2.61
N GLY A 26 2.87 9.41 3.85
CA GLY A 26 4.22 8.99 4.24
C GLY A 26 5.34 9.92 3.75
N SER A 27 5.03 11.19 3.48
CA SER A 27 6.04 12.20 3.13
C SER A 27 6.81 12.68 4.38
N PRO A 28 8.03 13.22 4.21
CA PRO A 28 8.78 13.83 5.30
C PRO A 28 7.99 14.94 6.01
N ASP A 29 8.08 15.03 7.35
CA ASP A 29 7.38 16.08 8.12
C ASP A 29 7.91 17.48 7.75
N LEU A 30 7.01 18.47 7.65
CA LEU A 30 7.36 19.89 7.53
C LEU A 30 7.91 20.44 8.85
N PHE A 31 8.70 21.51 8.77
CA PHE A 31 9.25 22.17 9.95
C PHE A 31 9.21 23.70 9.84
N TYR A 32 9.05 24.37 10.96
CA TYR A 32 9.08 25.82 11.03
C TYR A 32 10.53 26.31 10.97
N LYS A 33 10.75 27.42 10.27
CA LYS A 33 12.01 28.14 10.36
C LYS A 33 12.15 28.67 11.80
N THR A 34 13.38 28.75 12.29
CA THR A 34 13.67 29.40 13.57
C THR A 34 13.10 30.82 13.56
N PHE A 35 12.43 31.18 14.65
CA PHE A 35 11.88 32.51 14.83
C PHE A 35 12.99 33.56 14.77
N ASP A 36 12.81 34.55 13.89
CA ASP A 36 13.67 35.72 13.78
C ASP A 36 12.84 36.95 14.14
N ILE A 37 13.36 37.79 15.05
CA ILE A 37 12.66 39.00 15.52
C ILE A 37 12.43 40.03 14.40
N ASN A 38 13.16 39.93 13.30
CA ASN A 38 13.01 40.79 12.13
C ASN A 38 12.02 40.21 11.10
N ASP A 39 11.60 38.94 11.25
CA ASP A 39 10.61 38.31 10.39
C ASP A 39 9.20 38.61 10.91
N ASN A 40 8.42 39.33 10.10
CA ASN A 40 6.99 39.55 10.36
C ASN A 40 6.12 38.34 9.96
N VAL A 41 6.74 37.22 9.58
CA VAL A 41 6.06 36.05 9.01
C VAL A 41 6.61 34.75 9.58
N THR A 42 5.71 33.83 9.91
CA THR A 42 6.07 32.46 10.26
C THR A 42 6.30 31.66 8.99
N SER A 43 7.56 31.32 8.72
CA SER A 43 7.94 30.51 7.55
C SER A 43 7.94 29.01 7.86
N VAL A 44 7.48 28.21 6.89
CA VAL A 44 7.48 26.75 6.95
C VAL A 44 8.34 26.20 5.81
N VAL A 45 9.17 25.20 6.12
CA VAL A 45 9.97 24.46 5.15
C VAL A 45 9.31 23.10 4.93
N ILE A 46 9.05 22.78 3.66
CA ILE A 46 8.48 21.51 3.23
C ILE A 46 9.58 20.74 2.49
N PRO A 47 10.08 19.62 3.06
CA PRO A 47 11.05 18.78 2.36
C PRO A 47 10.42 18.16 1.12
N VAL A 48 11.20 18.04 0.05
CA VAL A 48 10.77 17.33 -1.16
C VAL A 48 10.88 15.83 -0.92
N ASN A 49 9.79 15.10 -1.18
CA ASN A 49 9.79 13.63 -1.14
C ASN A 49 10.78 13.07 -2.18
N GLU A 50 11.54 12.05 -1.80
CA GLU A 50 12.55 11.39 -2.66
C GLU A 50 11.93 10.90 -3.97
N GLU A 51 10.72 10.32 -3.91
CA GLU A 51 9.97 9.87 -5.09
C GLU A 51 9.73 11.01 -6.10
N TYR A 52 9.36 12.20 -5.62
CA TYR A 52 9.14 13.36 -6.47
C TYR A 52 10.47 13.89 -7.05
N TYR A 53 11.54 13.87 -6.25
CA TYR A 53 12.86 14.27 -6.70
C TYR A 53 13.40 13.36 -7.81
N GLU A 54 13.19 12.04 -7.71
CA GLU A 54 13.58 11.07 -8.74
C GLU A 54 12.80 11.26 -10.05
N ILE A 55 11.47 11.44 -9.97
CA ILE A 55 10.59 11.70 -11.13
C ILE A 55 11.02 12.98 -11.85
N LYS A 56 11.24 14.07 -11.10
CA LYS A 56 11.63 15.37 -11.67
C LYS A 56 12.97 15.31 -12.41
N ASN A 57 13.90 14.47 -11.95
CA ASN A 57 15.21 14.29 -12.57
C ASN A 57 15.23 13.21 -13.67
N GLY A 58 14.08 12.74 -14.13
CA GLY A 58 13.97 11.76 -15.23
C GLY A 58 14.40 10.34 -14.86
N SER A 59 14.65 10.07 -13.58
CA SER A 59 14.86 8.71 -13.09
C SER A 59 13.51 8.03 -12.88
N LYS A 60 13.37 6.77 -13.33
CA LYS A 60 12.18 5.98 -12.97
C LYS A 60 12.18 5.84 -11.45
N PRO A 61 11.09 6.21 -10.74
CA PRO A 61 11.07 6.18 -9.29
C PRO A 61 11.42 4.77 -8.82
N LYS A 62 12.36 4.67 -7.88
CA LYS A 62 12.60 3.43 -7.15
C LYS A 62 11.34 3.18 -6.35
N LYS A 63 10.45 2.33 -6.89
CA LYS A 63 9.29 1.82 -6.17
C LYS A 63 9.75 1.45 -4.75
N LYS A 64 9.07 1.99 -3.75
CA LYS A 64 9.38 1.83 -2.33
C LYS A 64 9.80 0.38 -2.07
N ALA A 65 11.07 0.17 -1.69
CA ALA A 65 11.69 -1.14 -1.42
C ALA A 65 10.92 -2.00 -0.39
N TRP A 66 10.00 -1.38 0.35
CA TRP A 66 9.09 -2.00 1.31
C TRP A 66 8.05 -2.90 0.64
N ILE A 67 7.50 -2.49 -0.52
CA ILE A 67 6.58 -3.33 -1.30
C ILE A 67 7.37 -4.44 -2.03
N GLU A 68 8.61 -4.16 -2.44
CA GLU A 68 9.50 -5.16 -3.06
C GLU A 68 9.96 -6.26 -2.10
N THR A 69 10.10 -5.97 -0.80
CA THR A 69 10.55 -6.98 0.16
C THR A 69 9.43 -7.96 0.51
N GLU A 70 8.18 -7.48 0.65
CA GLU A 70 7.00 -8.35 0.84
C GLU A 70 6.70 -9.17 -0.42
N THR A 71 6.72 -8.56 -1.61
CA THR A 71 6.49 -9.29 -2.87
C THR A 71 7.62 -10.28 -3.18
N LYS A 72 8.86 -10.02 -2.75
CA LYS A 72 9.96 -10.98 -2.86
C LYS A 72 9.69 -12.25 -2.07
N ASP A 73 9.20 -12.18 -0.83
CA ASP A 73 8.95 -13.38 -0.02
C ASP A 73 7.87 -14.29 -0.64
N PHE A 74 6.79 -13.69 -1.18
CA PHE A 74 5.75 -14.43 -1.90
C PHE A 74 6.26 -15.04 -3.19
N LYS A 75 6.94 -14.23 -4.03
CA LYS A 75 7.50 -14.70 -5.30
C LYS A 75 8.53 -15.80 -5.05
N GLN A 76 9.35 -15.69 -4.02
CA GLN A 76 10.33 -16.71 -3.63
C GLN A 76 9.65 -18.00 -3.16
N LYS A 77 8.64 -17.94 -2.27
CA LYS A 77 7.89 -19.14 -1.83
C LYS A 77 7.21 -19.86 -2.98
N ILE A 78 6.67 -19.12 -3.94
CA ILE A 78 6.07 -19.71 -5.15
C ILE A 78 7.16 -20.31 -6.03
N LEU A 79 8.31 -19.65 -6.20
CA LEU A 79 9.42 -20.14 -7.02
C LEU A 79 10.13 -21.35 -6.42
N ASP A 80 10.30 -21.39 -5.10
CA ASP A 80 10.92 -22.48 -4.34
C ASP A 80 10.00 -23.71 -4.21
N SER A 81 8.69 -23.52 -4.38
CA SER A 81 7.75 -24.63 -4.39
C SER A 81 8.07 -25.66 -5.48
N GLY A 82 7.83 -26.95 -5.18
CA GLY A 82 7.99 -28.06 -6.13
C GLY A 82 6.94 -28.10 -7.26
N TYR A 83 6.15 -27.03 -7.46
CA TYR A 83 5.13 -27.00 -8.49
C TYR A 83 5.70 -26.78 -9.89
N THR A 84 4.91 -27.19 -10.89
CA THR A 84 5.24 -26.92 -12.29
C THR A 84 5.21 -25.42 -12.58
N ASN A 85 6.00 -24.98 -13.56
CA ASN A 85 6.09 -23.57 -13.96
C ASN A 85 4.71 -22.97 -14.28
N LYS A 86 3.79 -23.76 -14.86
CA LYS A 86 2.43 -23.30 -15.19
C LYS A 86 1.63 -22.92 -13.94
N ILE A 87 1.75 -23.70 -12.86
CA ILE A 87 1.08 -23.40 -11.59
C ILE A 87 1.69 -22.14 -10.96
N LYS A 88 3.02 -22.02 -10.97
CA LYS A 88 3.73 -20.84 -10.44
C LYS A 88 3.26 -19.55 -11.12
N GLN A 89 3.21 -19.55 -12.46
CA GLN A 89 2.73 -18.41 -13.25
C GLN A 89 1.27 -18.07 -12.94
N ASN A 90 0.39 -19.07 -12.81
CA ASN A 90 -1.02 -18.83 -12.49
C ASN A 90 -1.22 -18.23 -11.10
N VAL A 91 -0.47 -18.70 -10.09
CA VAL A 91 -0.54 -18.14 -8.74
C VAL A 91 0.00 -16.71 -8.70
N LEU A 92 1.08 -16.42 -9.43
CA LEU A 92 1.61 -15.06 -9.58
C LEU A 92 0.59 -14.13 -10.23
N LYS A 93 -0.06 -14.58 -11.31
CA LYS A 93 -1.11 -13.81 -11.98
C LYS A 93 -2.27 -13.47 -11.04
N LEU A 94 -2.73 -14.45 -10.24
CA LEU A 94 -3.77 -14.22 -9.24
C LEU A 94 -3.37 -13.15 -8.22
N TYR A 95 -2.12 -13.20 -7.75
CA TYR A 95 -1.61 -12.21 -6.81
C TYR A 95 -1.55 -10.81 -7.41
N GLU A 96 -1.09 -10.68 -8.65
CA GLU A 96 -0.98 -9.38 -9.33
C GLU A 96 -2.35 -8.76 -9.69
N GLU A 97 -3.34 -9.58 -10.05
CA GLU A 97 -4.68 -9.10 -10.41
C GLU A 97 -5.59 -8.82 -9.20
N ILE A 98 -5.43 -9.57 -8.09
CA ILE A 98 -6.28 -9.41 -6.90
C ILE A 98 -5.67 -8.41 -5.90
N GLY A 99 -4.36 -8.42 -5.74
CA GLY A 99 -3.66 -7.56 -4.77
C GLY A 99 -4.13 -7.78 -3.34
N THR A 100 -4.69 -6.73 -2.73
CA THR A 100 -5.13 -6.73 -1.31
C THR A 100 -6.62 -6.99 -1.12
N GLU A 101 -7.36 -7.24 -2.19
CA GLU A 101 -8.81 -7.44 -2.14
C GLU A 101 -9.19 -8.79 -1.52
N VAL A 102 -10.41 -8.85 -0.97
CA VAL A 102 -11.01 -10.11 -0.52
C VAL A 102 -11.60 -10.82 -1.72
N PHE A 103 -11.23 -12.07 -1.93
CA PHE A 103 -11.64 -12.86 -3.09
C PHE A 103 -12.18 -14.22 -2.69
N GLY A 104 -12.83 -14.89 -3.63
CA GLY A 104 -13.33 -16.26 -3.44
C GLY A 104 -13.14 -17.06 -4.72
N ASN A 105 -13.72 -18.26 -4.75
CA ASN A 105 -13.61 -19.19 -5.86
C ASN A 105 -13.97 -18.55 -7.22
N SER A 106 -15.10 -17.83 -7.29
CA SER A 106 -15.57 -17.19 -8.53
C SER A 106 -14.55 -16.23 -9.14
N ARG A 107 -13.79 -15.48 -8.31
CA ARG A 107 -12.77 -14.54 -8.80
C ARG A 107 -11.56 -15.28 -9.38
N VAL A 108 -11.20 -16.42 -8.79
CA VAL A 108 -10.12 -17.28 -9.31
C VAL A 108 -10.51 -17.87 -10.66
N VAL A 109 -11.76 -18.32 -10.80
CA VAL A 109 -12.33 -18.81 -12.07
C VAL A 109 -12.27 -17.72 -13.15
N GLU A 110 -12.65 -16.49 -12.82
CA GLU A 110 -12.63 -15.35 -13.74
C GLU A 110 -11.21 -15.04 -14.26
N ILE A 111 -10.22 -14.97 -13.37
CA ILE A 111 -8.84 -14.57 -13.73
C ILE A 111 -8.11 -15.68 -14.51
N LEU A 112 -8.33 -16.94 -14.14
CA LEU A 112 -7.65 -18.10 -14.74
C LEU A 112 -8.44 -18.78 -15.85
N GLY A 113 -9.73 -18.45 -16.02
CA GLY A 113 -10.62 -19.12 -16.98
C GLY A 113 -10.76 -20.63 -16.73
N CYS A 114 -10.67 -21.07 -15.47
CA CYS A 114 -10.67 -22.49 -15.11
C CYS A 114 -11.99 -22.96 -14.47
N SER A 115 -12.19 -24.28 -14.33
CA SER A 115 -13.37 -24.80 -13.62
C SER A 115 -13.36 -24.47 -12.12
N GLU A 116 -14.54 -24.44 -11.49
CA GLU A 116 -14.69 -24.19 -10.04
C GLU A 116 -13.91 -25.19 -9.17
N VAL A 117 -13.82 -26.44 -9.62
CA VAL A 117 -13.03 -27.49 -8.95
C VAL A 117 -11.55 -27.15 -8.99
N THR A 118 -11.07 -26.68 -10.14
CA THR A 118 -9.68 -26.26 -10.33
C THR A 118 -9.34 -25.06 -9.47
N ALA A 119 -10.22 -24.06 -9.44
CA ALA A 119 -10.06 -22.88 -8.59
C ALA A 119 -10.04 -23.24 -7.09
N THR A 120 -10.87 -24.19 -6.65
CA THR A 120 -10.81 -24.74 -5.28
C THR A 120 -9.46 -25.37 -4.98
N SER A 121 -8.87 -26.11 -5.94
CA SER A 121 -7.54 -26.70 -5.79
C SER A 121 -6.46 -25.63 -5.62
N TYR A 122 -6.53 -24.53 -6.38
CA TYR A 122 -5.62 -23.39 -6.20
C TYR A 122 -5.75 -22.74 -4.82
N LEU A 123 -6.98 -22.51 -4.33
CA LEU A 123 -7.20 -21.97 -2.98
C LEU A 123 -6.61 -22.88 -1.90
N LYS A 124 -6.77 -24.20 -2.02
CA LYS A 124 -6.17 -25.16 -1.09
C LYS A 124 -4.64 -25.12 -1.10
N ARG A 125 -4.02 -25.07 -2.28
CA ARG A 125 -2.55 -24.96 -2.41
C ARG A 125 -2.03 -23.65 -1.81
N MET A 126 -2.65 -22.54 -2.16
CA MET A 126 -2.26 -21.22 -1.67
C MET A 126 -2.43 -21.09 -0.14
N GLY A 127 -3.50 -21.67 0.42
CA GLY A 127 -3.79 -21.59 1.85
C GLY A 127 -3.02 -22.61 2.69
N ASN A 128 -3.07 -23.89 2.33
CA ASN A 128 -2.54 -24.97 3.17
C ASN A 128 -1.05 -25.19 2.94
N GLU A 129 -0.61 -25.20 1.69
CA GLU A 129 0.77 -25.58 1.32
C GLU A 129 1.68 -24.35 1.37
N LEU A 130 1.28 -23.26 0.70
CA LEU A 130 2.08 -22.04 0.62
C LEU A 130 1.83 -21.07 1.78
N LYS A 131 0.69 -21.19 2.49
CA LYS A 131 0.27 -20.28 3.57
C LYS A 131 0.32 -18.79 3.18
N ILE A 132 -0.04 -18.51 1.92
CA ILE A 132 -0.02 -17.15 1.35
C ILE A 132 -1.39 -16.46 1.39
N ILE A 133 -2.45 -17.20 1.73
CA ILE A 133 -3.81 -16.66 1.92
C ILE A 133 -4.39 -17.11 3.25
N ILE A 134 -5.29 -16.31 3.80
CA ILE A 134 -6.07 -16.62 5.01
C ILE A 134 -7.57 -16.47 4.75
N PRO A 135 -8.42 -17.29 5.38
CA PRO A 135 -9.86 -17.09 5.33
C PRO A 135 -10.26 -15.79 6.04
N VAL A 136 -11.31 -15.15 5.53
CA VAL A 136 -11.87 -13.92 6.13
C VAL A 136 -13.21 -14.27 6.79
N GLU A 137 -13.27 -14.13 8.10
CA GLU A 137 -14.52 -14.30 8.86
C GLU A 137 -15.43 -13.09 8.68
N GLY A 138 -16.75 -13.32 8.65
CA GLY A 138 -17.77 -12.26 8.55
C GLY A 138 -18.20 -11.85 7.14
N MET A 139 -17.55 -12.33 6.07
CA MET A 139 -17.91 -12.03 4.66
C MET A 139 -18.50 -13.21 3.87
N GLY A 140 -18.95 -14.25 4.58
CA GLY A 140 -19.48 -15.49 4.00
C GLY A 140 -18.42 -16.59 3.85
N LYS A 141 -18.88 -17.85 3.82
CA LYS A 141 -18.01 -19.03 3.75
C LYS A 141 -17.19 -19.01 2.45
N GLY A 142 -15.89 -19.30 2.55
CA GLY A 142 -15.01 -19.46 1.38
C GLY A 142 -14.44 -18.17 0.80
N LYS A 143 -14.41 -17.08 1.57
CA LYS A 143 -13.68 -15.86 1.23
C LYS A 143 -12.28 -15.86 1.82
N TYR A 144 -11.31 -15.38 1.04
CA TYR A 144 -9.89 -15.37 1.36
C TYR A 144 -9.31 -13.99 1.08
N ARG A 145 -8.19 -13.69 1.75
CA ARG A 145 -7.32 -12.57 1.39
C ARG A 145 -5.86 -13.04 1.40
N PHE A 146 -5.02 -12.39 0.61
CA PHE A 146 -3.58 -12.59 0.75
C PHE A 146 -3.11 -12.07 2.11
N VAL A 147 -2.22 -12.83 2.75
CA VAL A 147 -1.56 -12.37 3.97
C VAL A 147 -0.62 -11.23 3.59
N SER A 148 -0.93 -9.99 3.97
CA SER A 148 0.12 -8.98 4.11
C SER A 148 0.64 -9.11 5.53
N LYS A 149 1.96 -9.21 5.69
CA LYS A 149 2.53 -9.31 7.03
C LYS A 149 2.31 -7.94 7.69
N ARG A 150 1.23 -7.81 8.48
CA ARG A 150 1.17 -6.78 9.51
C ARG A 150 2.34 -7.06 10.44
N GLY A 151 3.40 -6.25 10.31
CA GLY A 151 4.34 -6.02 11.39
C GLY A 151 3.63 -5.36 12.56
#